data_AF-A0A445N1M4-F1
#
_entry.id   AF-A0A445N1M4-F1
#
_cell.length_a   1.000
_cell.length_b   1.000
_cell.length_c   1.000
_cell.angle_alpha   90.00
_cell.angle_beta   90.00
_cell.angle_gamma   90.00
#
_symmetry.space_group_name_H-M   'P 1'
#
loop_
_entity.id
_entity.type
_entity.pdbx_description
1 polymer ?
#
loop_
_entity_poly.entity_id
_entity_poly.type
_entity_poly.pdbx_seq_one_letter_code
_entity_poly.pdbx_strand_id
1 'polypeptide(L)'
;MGVLSLFREKVGYPWTTLPEHMFAHAASGYGGHGTLCGALGVCSCIINLVVYDKDETYKSIIDRMMYWYSETIFPTDRFDDISQIPKQISTKAMTPLCHTSISKWTLAAGAQVTSKEKKERCAKVTGEVVYTVVYYLNEYFEGIWKPKKWTPSKEISHCIECHGPDDIWHSADGMNNQQGHMECLLCHQDHTE
;
A
#
# COMPACT_ATOMS: atom_id res chain seq x y z
N MET A 1 -13.65 -2.43 11.71
CA MET A 1 -14.27 -3.30 10.68
C MET A 1 -13.53 -3.09 9.37
N GLY A 2 -13.14 -4.17 8.69
CA GLY A 2 -12.40 -4.14 7.42
C GLY A 2 -13.15 -4.90 6.34
N VAL A 3 -12.56 -5.07 5.15
CA VAL A 3 -13.22 -5.76 4.02
C VAL A 3 -13.69 -7.18 4.39
N LEU A 4 -12.87 -7.93 5.15
CA LEU A 4 -13.23 -9.28 5.59
C LEU A 4 -14.51 -9.31 6.46
N SER A 5 -14.69 -8.37 7.38
CA SER A 5 -15.91 -8.34 8.20
C SER A 5 -17.15 -8.08 7.35
N LEU A 6 -17.05 -7.20 6.35
CA LEU A 6 -18.14 -6.95 5.41
C LEU A 6 -18.50 -8.20 4.60
N PHE A 7 -17.50 -8.97 4.12
CA PHE A 7 -17.78 -10.23 3.43
C PHE A 7 -18.42 -11.28 4.34
N ARG A 8 -17.96 -11.40 5.59
CA ARG A 8 -18.59 -12.29 6.58
C ARG A 8 -20.07 -11.94 6.80
N GLU A 9 -20.39 -10.65 6.92
CA GLU A 9 -21.75 -10.17 7.18
C GLU A 9 -22.67 -10.21 5.96
N LYS A 10 -22.18 -9.83 4.77
CA LYS A 10 -23.01 -9.62 3.58
C LYS A 10 -23.01 -10.81 2.61
N VAL A 11 -21.92 -11.57 2.56
CA VAL A 11 -21.78 -12.72 1.65
C VAL A 11 -21.97 -14.04 2.40
N GLY A 12 -21.43 -14.15 3.62
CA GLY A 12 -21.52 -15.38 4.40
C GLY A 12 -20.44 -16.39 4.00
N TYR A 13 -20.82 -17.63 3.70
CA TYR A 13 -19.88 -18.66 3.25
C TYR A 13 -19.21 -18.27 1.91
N PRO A 14 -17.90 -18.51 1.70
CA PRO A 14 -16.94 -19.17 2.59
C PRO A 14 -16.24 -18.24 3.61
N TRP A 15 -16.47 -16.94 3.55
CA TRP A 15 -15.80 -15.92 4.39
C TRP A 15 -16.02 -16.11 5.88
N THR A 16 -17.16 -16.66 6.28
CA THR A 16 -17.48 -16.98 7.68
C THR A 16 -16.56 -18.03 8.30
N THR A 17 -15.84 -18.81 7.48
CA THR A 17 -14.87 -19.81 7.95
C THR A 17 -13.50 -19.21 8.28
N LEU A 18 -13.18 -18.02 7.77
CA LEU A 18 -11.91 -17.35 8.02
C LEU A 18 -11.89 -16.75 9.45
N PRO A 19 -10.80 -16.91 10.24
CA PRO A 19 -10.73 -16.36 11.59
C PRO A 19 -10.78 -14.83 11.60
N GLU A 20 -11.55 -14.24 12.51
CA GLU A 20 -11.75 -12.78 12.59
C GLU A 20 -10.44 -12.01 12.78
N HIS A 21 -9.50 -12.57 13.54
CA HIS A 21 -8.21 -11.95 13.85
C HIS A 21 -7.05 -12.48 12.99
N MET A 22 -7.32 -13.19 11.89
CA MET A 22 -6.27 -13.80 11.08
C MET A 22 -5.21 -12.81 10.58
N PHE A 23 -5.57 -11.52 10.47
CA PHE A 23 -4.68 -10.46 10.00
C PHE A 23 -4.12 -9.56 11.12
N ALA A 24 -4.37 -9.88 12.40
CA ALA A 24 -3.87 -9.08 13.52
C ALA A 24 -2.32 -8.98 13.52
N HIS A 25 -1.63 -9.98 12.98
CA HIS A 25 -0.18 -9.98 12.83
C HIS A 25 0.33 -8.84 11.94
N ALA A 26 -0.47 -8.30 11.01
CA ALA A 26 -0.05 -7.25 10.09
C ALA A 26 0.11 -5.87 10.77
N ALA A 27 -0.35 -5.74 12.02
CA ALA A 27 -0.25 -4.51 12.80
C ALA A 27 1.20 -4.01 12.89
N SER A 28 1.36 -2.68 12.81
CA SER A 28 2.65 -1.99 12.93
C SER A 28 3.73 -2.49 11.95
N GLY A 29 3.31 -2.89 10.75
CA GLY A 29 4.23 -3.41 9.74
C GLY A 29 4.73 -4.82 10.08
N TYR A 30 3.78 -5.74 10.24
CA TYR A 30 4.02 -7.16 10.52
C TYR A 30 4.77 -7.42 11.82
N GLY A 31 4.03 -7.48 12.93
CA GLY A 31 4.59 -7.77 14.25
C GLY A 31 5.41 -6.62 14.86
N GLY A 32 5.20 -5.38 14.41
CA GLY A 32 5.95 -4.22 14.91
C GLY A 32 7.29 -3.97 14.19
N HIS A 33 7.60 -4.72 13.14
CA HIS A 33 8.87 -4.59 12.43
C HIS A 33 8.93 -3.37 11.49
N GLY A 34 7.79 -2.70 11.26
CA GLY A 34 7.74 -1.50 10.43
C GLY A 34 7.96 -1.77 8.93
N THR A 35 7.75 -3.00 8.46
CA THR A 35 7.89 -3.40 7.05
C THR A 35 6.69 -2.92 6.21
N LEU A 36 6.01 -3.78 5.46
CA LEU A 36 4.86 -3.39 4.65
C LEU A 36 3.72 -2.84 5.53
N CYS A 37 3.11 -1.72 5.14
CA CYS A 37 1.93 -1.20 5.83
C CYS A 37 0.84 -2.27 5.93
N GLY A 38 0.35 -2.53 7.14
CA GLY A 38 -0.59 -3.63 7.39
C GLY A 38 -1.86 -3.54 6.54
N ALA A 39 -2.36 -2.33 6.28
CA ALA A 39 -3.51 -2.13 5.41
C ALA A 39 -3.25 -2.63 3.97
N LEU A 40 -2.07 -2.35 3.41
CA LEU A 40 -1.65 -2.81 2.08
C LEU A 40 -1.48 -4.32 2.06
N GLY A 41 -0.83 -4.87 3.09
CA GLY A 41 -0.63 -6.30 3.25
C GLY A 41 -1.93 -7.09 3.28
N VAL A 42 -2.88 -6.66 4.11
CA VAL A 42 -4.20 -7.30 4.22
C VAL A 42 -5.01 -7.14 2.94
N CYS A 43 -5.02 -5.95 2.34
CA CYS A 43 -5.75 -5.75 1.10
C CYS A 43 -5.16 -6.57 -0.06
N SER A 44 -3.84 -6.74 -0.13
CA SER A 44 -3.19 -7.64 -1.09
C SER A 44 -3.71 -9.07 -0.97
N CYS A 45 -3.81 -9.60 0.26
CA CYS A 45 -4.40 -10.92 0.49
C CYS A 45 -5.86 -11.00 0.02
N ILE A 46 -6.67 -10.00 0.34
CA ILE A 46 -8.09 -9.97 -0.06
C ILE A 46 -8.24 -9.88 -1.58
N ILE A 47 -7.45 -9.04 -2.25
CA ILE A 47 -7.45 -8.91 -3.73
C ILE A 47 -7.19 -10.28 -4.35
N ASN A 48 -6.17 -11.01 -3.89
CA ASN A 48 -5.87 -12.33 -4.43
C ASN A 48 -6.98 -13.36 -4.16
N LEU A 49 -7.69 -13.25 -3.04
CA LEU A 49 -8.82 -14.15 -2.72
C LEU A 49 -10.06 -13.92 -3.59
N VAL A 50 -10.26 -12.70 -4.13
CA VAL A 50 -11.44 -12.36 -4.94
C VAL A 50 -11.15 -12.27 -6.44
N VAL A 51 -9.90 -11.98 -6.82
CA VAL A 51 -9.40 -11.90 -8.20
C VAL A 51 -8.42 -13.06 -8.43
N TYR A 52 -8.82 -14.27 -8.06
CA TYR A 52 -8.04 -15.47 -8.37
C TYR A 52 -8.35 -15.90 -9.81
N ASP A 53 -7.45 -15.61 -10.72
CA ASP A 53 -7.56 -15.99 -12.13
C ASP A 53 -6.22 -16.52 -12.65
N LYS A 54 -6.25 -17.14 -13.84
CA LYS A 54 -5.05 -17.71 -14.48
C LYS A 54 -4.15 -16.63 -15.10
N ASP A 55 -4.72 -15.47 -15.38
CA ASP A 55 -4.03 -14.33 -16.00
C ASP A 55 -3.30 -13.47 -14.95
N GLU A 56 -3.42 -13.85 -13.67
CA GLU A 56 -2.83 -13.20 -12.51
C GLU A 56 -3.20 -11.71 -12.38
N THR A 57 -4.44 -11.34 -12.73
CA THR A 57 -4.89 -9.93 -12.76
C THR A 57 -4.70 -9.24 -11.41
N TYR A 58 -4.80 -9.99 -10.31
CA TYR A 58 -4.52 -9.53 -8.94
C TYR A 58 -3.18 -8.79 -8.82
N LYS A 59 -2.14 -9.19 -9.57
CA LYS A 59 -0.82 -8.54 -9.55
C LYS A 59 -0.92 -7.08 -9.95
N SER A 60 -1.68 -6.78 -11.01
CA SER A 60 -1.84 -5.42 -11.52
C SER A 60 -2.64 -4.51 -10.56
N ILE A 61 -3.62 -5.08 -9.85
CA ILE A 61 -4.41 -4.36 -8.85
C ILE A 61 -3.54 -4.05 -7.63
N ILE A 62 -2.75 -5.01 -7.18
CA ILE A 62 -1.80 -4.84 -6.07
C ILE A 62 -0.73 -3.82 -6.43
N ASP A 63 -0.12 -3.92 -7.61
CA ASP A 63 0.87 -2.93 -8.09
C ASP A 63 0.28 -1.52 -8.10
N ARG A 64 -0.95 -1.37 -8.62
CA ARG A 64 -1.68 -0.09 -8.61
C ARG A 64 -1.89 0.46 -7.21
N MET A 65 -2.28 -0.40 -6.27
CA MET A 65 -2.46 -0.02 -4.87
C MET A 65 -1.13 0.43 -4.24
N MET A 66 -0.03 -0.28 -4.47
CA MET A 66 1.27 0.02 -3.86
C MET A 66 1.84 1.35 -4.33
N TYR A 67 1.81 1.62 -5.64
CA TYR A 67 2.31 2.89 -6.15
C TYR A 67 1.36 4.05 -5.80
N TRP A 68 0.03 3.85 -5.86
CA TRP A 68 -0.93 4.88 -5.45
C TRP A 68 -0.70 5.29 -4.01
N TYR A 69 -0.51 4.33 -3.11
CA TYR A 69 -0.24 4.61 -1.70
C TYR A 69 1.04 5.44 -1.54
N SER A 70 2.11 5.06 -2.25
CA SER A 70 3.40 5.75 -2.20
C SER A 70 3.31 7.20 -2.69
N GLU A 71 2.46 7.45 -3.69
CA GLU A 71 2.22 8.78 -4.25
C GLU A 71 1.24 9.64 -3.45
N THR A 72 0.46 9.03 -2.56
CA THR A 72 -0.61 9.74 -1.85
C THR A 72 -0.07 10.52 -0.64
N ILE A 73 -0.64 11.71 -0.45
CA ILE A 73 -0.42 12.57 0.72
C ILE A 73 -1.43 12.16 1.80
N PHE A 74 -0.92 11.59 2.91
CA PHE A 74 -1.75 11.04 3.98
C PHE A 74 -1.58 11.78 5.32
N PRO A 75 -2.63 11.80 6.18
CA PRO A 75 -3.97 11.32 5.87
C PRO A 75 -4.70 12.29 4.93
N THR A 76 -5.69 11.80 4.20
CA THR A 76 -6.64 12.63 3.45
C THR A 76 -7.74 13.14 4.38
N ASP A 77 -8.61 14.00 3.84
CA ASP A 77 -9.76 14.56 4.57
C ASP A 77 -11.02 13.68 4.48
N ARG A 78 -11.00 12.55 3.75
CA ARG A 78 -12.20 11.73 3.46
C ARG A 78 -12.93 11.26 4.72
N PHE A 79 -12.18 10.99 5.78
CA PHE A 79 -12.71 10.43 7.03
C PHE A 79 -12.70 11.45 8.17
N ASP A 80 -12.50 12.74 7.89
CA ASP A 80 -12.43 13.76 8.94
C ASP A 80 -13.77 13.98 9.66
N ASP A 81 -14.89 13.72 9.00
CA ASP A 81 -16.23 13.81 9.58
C ASP A 81 -16.49 12.77 10.68
N ILE A 82 -15.84 11.61 10.59
CA ILE A 82 -15.93 10.51 11.55
C ILE A 82 -14.66 10.33 12.40
N SER A 83 -13.62 11.13 12.14
CA SER A 83 -12.35 11.05 12.84
C SER A 83 -12.41 11.71 14.21
N GLN A 84 -11.72 11.13 15.19
CA GLN A 84 -11.56 11.75 16.51
C GLN A 84 -10.58 12.93 16.49
N ILE A 85 -9.71 13.00 15.48
CA ILE A 85 -8.68 14.04 15.32
C ILE A 85 -8.67 14.45 13.84
N PRO A 86 -9.66 15.24 13.38
CA PRO A 86 -9.74 15.68 12.00
C PRO A 86 -8.61 16.65 11.65
N LYS A 87 -8.38 16.88 10.35
CA LYS A 87 -7.47 17.91 9.82
C LYS A 87 -6.02 17.79 10.32
N GLN A 88 -5.55 16.55 10.49
CA GLN A 88 -4.15 16.29 10.81
C GLN A 88 -3.26 16.77 9.66
N ILE A 89 -2.04 17.22 9.99
CA ILE A 89 -1.01 17.48 8.97
C ILE A 89 -0.83 16.26 8.06
N SER A 90 -0.61 16.52 6.78
CA SER A 90 -0.50 15.49 5.76
C SER A 90 0.92 15.42 5.19
N THR A 91 1.43 14.22 4.93
CA THR A 91 2.74 13.99 4.32
C THR A 91 2.64 12.93 3.23
N LYS A 92 3.36 13.09 2.12
CA LYS A 92 3.49 12.05 1.08
C LYS A 92 4.14 10.79 1.68
N ALA A 93 3.53 9.63 1.48
CA ALA A 93 4.00 8.35 2.03
C ALA A 93 5.35 7.91 1.46
N MET A 94 5.60 8.21 0.18
CA MET A 94 6.81 7.91 -0.61
C MET A 94 7.10 6.42 -0.86
N THR A 95 6.64 5.53 0.02
CA THR A 95 6.91 4.09 -0.08
C THR A 95 5.81 3.29 0.65
N PRO A 96 5.55 2.03 0.27
CA PRO A 96 4.64 1.13 1.00
C PRO A 96 5.07 0.78 2.42
N LEU A 97 6.31 1.12 2.81
CA LEU A 97 6.86 0.79 4.12
C LEU A 97 6.22 1.62 5.25
N CYS A 98 5.82 0.92 6.31
CA CYS A 98 5.19 1.49 7.50
C CYS A 98 6.17 2.34 8.30
N HIS A 99 7.42 1.89 8.43
CA HIS A 99 8.46 2.59 9.18
C HIS A 99 8.68 4.02 8.67
N THR A 100 8.96 4.16 7.37
CA THR A 100 9.25 5.46 6.74
C THR A 100 8.00 6.34 6.70
N SER A 101 6.84 5.80 6.32
CA SER A 101 5.57 6.56 6.27
C SER A 101 5.20 7.14 7.64
N ILE A 102 5.29 6.34 8.71
CA ILE A 102 4.96 6.81 10.06
C ILE A 102 6.02 7.76 10.59
N SER A 103 7.31 7.42 10.47
CA SER A 103 8.39 8.22 11.04
C SER A 103 8.43 9.63 10.42
N LYS A 104 8.30 9.71 9.09
CA LYS A 104 8.23 10.99 8.36
C LYS A 104 7.06 11.85 8.85
N TRP A 105 5.89 11.24 8.98
CA TRP A 105 4.72 11.96 9.46
C TRP A 105 4.88 12.40 10.93
N THR A 106 5.36 11.53 11.82
CA THR A 106 5.52 11.88 13.25
C THR A 106 6.49 13.03 13.45
N LEU A 107 7.57 13.09 12.65
CA LEU A 107 8.51 14.21 12.65
C LEU A 107 7.83 15.51 12.21
N ALA A 108 7.10 15.48 11.08
CA ALA A 108 6.39 16.65 10.57
C ALA A 108 5.29 17.14 11.53
N ALA A 109 4.60 16.21 12.20
CA ALA A 109 3.53 16.50 13.14
C ALA A 109 4.02 16.90 14.54
N GLY A 110 5.32 16.78 14.84
CA GLY A 110 5.81 16.90 16.21
C GLY A 110 5.19 15.89 17.17
N ALA A 111 4.77 14.72 16.67
CA ALA A 111 4.03 13.71 17.41
C ALA A 111 4.91 12.50 17.78
N GLN A 112 4.50 11.74 18.79
CA GLN A 112 5.17 10.48 19.17
C GLN A 112 4.53 9.28 18.45
N VAL A 113 5.30 8.22 18.20
CA VAL A 113 4.79 6.98 17.58
C VAL A 113 3.73 6.24 18.43
N THR A 114 3.65 6.56 19.71
CA THR A 114 2.67 6.02 20.68
C THR A 114 1.42 6.89 20.84
N SER A 115 1.43 8.09 20.25
CA SER A 115 0.40 9.12 20.40
C SER A 115 -0.97 8.71 19.84
N LYS A 116 -2.03 9.39 20.29
CA LYS A 116 -3.39 9.16 19.77
C LYS A 116 -3.50 9.65 18.33
N GLU A 117 -2.82 10.75 18.02
CA GLU A 117 -2.70 11.38 16.72
C GLU A 117 -2.14 10.40 15.69
N LYS A 118 -1.05 9.70 16.02
CA LYS A 118 -0.48 8.68 15.13
C LYS A 118 -1.44 7.50 14.92
N LYS A 119 -2.10 7.03 15.99
CA LYS A 119 -3.07 5.91 15.90
C LYS A 119 -4.26 6.28 15.02
N GLU A 120 -4.77 7.49 15.17
CA GLU A 120 -5.87 8.03 14.37
C GLU A 120 -5.47 8.17 12.90
N ARG A 121 -4.27 8.70 12.62
CA ARG A 121 -3.73 8.71 11.25
C ARG A 121 -3.69 7.30 10.66
N CYS A 122 -3.16 6.31 11.37
CA CYS A 122 -3.12 4.92 10.90
C CYS A 122 -4.53 4.38 10.58
N ALA A 123 -5.53 4.74 11.39
CA ALA A 123 -6.92 4.37 11.14
C ALA A 123 -7.45 5.02 9.85
N LYS A 124 -7.23 6.33 9.67
CA LYS A 124 -7.61 7.03 8.44
C LYS A 124 -6.92 6.48 7.19
N VAL A 125 -5.61 6.20 7.28
CA VAL A 125 -4.84 5.57 6.19
C VAL A 125 -5.38 4.17 5.87
N THR A 126 -5.77 3.40 6.88
CA THR A 126 -6.40 2.09 6.67
C THR A 126 -7.73 2.23 5.94
N GLY A 127 -8.56 3.21 6.33
CA GLY A 127 -9.80 3.53 5.64
C GLY A 127 -9.58 3.90 4.17
N GLU A 128 -8.57 4.73 3.89
CA GLU A 128 -8.23 5.14 2.52
C GLU A 128 -7.79 3.96 1.65
N VAL A 129 -6.91 3.11 2.18
CA VAL A 129 -6.46 1.91 1.45
C VAL A 129 -7.66 0.99 1.16
N VAL A 130 -8.52 0.74 2.14
CA VAL A 130 -9.71 -0.10 1.97
C VAL A 130 -10.66 0.51 0.92
N TYR A 131 -10.96 1.80 1.02
CA TYR A 131 -11.82 2.50 0.06
C TYR A 131 -11.28 2.37 -1.37
N THR A 132 -9.99 2.68 -1.55
CA THR A 132 -9.34 2.61 -2.87
C THR A 132 -9.33 1.21 -3.45
N VAL A 133 -9.07 0.19 -2.62
CA VAL A 133 -9.07 -1.20 -3.07
C VAL A 133 -10.46 -1.66 -3.48
N VAL A 134 -11.50 -1.32 -2.69
CA VAL A 134 -12.89 -1.62 -3.07
C VAL A 134 -13.24 -0.92 -4.39
N TYR A 135 -12.82 0.32 -4.58
CA TYR A 135 -13.02 1.04 -5.84
C TYR A 135 -12.33 0.33 -7.02
N TYR A 136 -11.09 -0.15 -6.87
CA TYR A 136 -10.39 -0.92 -7.91
C TYR A 136 -11.05 -2.28 -8.20
N LEU A 137 -11.53 -2.97 -7.16
CA LEU A 137 -12.24 -4.23 -7.32
C LEU A 137 -13.58 -4.03 -8.05
N ASN A 138 -14.28 -2.93 -7.78
CA ASN A 138 -15.50 -2.58 -8.53
C ASN A 138 -15.17 -2.33 -10.01
N GLU A 139 -14.13 -1.54 -10.34
CA GLU A 139 -13.68 -1.37 -11.72
C GLU A 139 -13.42 -2.72 -12.42
N TYR A 140 -12.80 -3.67 -11.70
CA TYR A 140 -12.54 -5.03 -12.19
C TYR A 140 -13.82 -5.82 -12.44
N PHE A 141 -14.71 -5.93 -11.46
CA PHE A 141 -15.94 -6.71 -11.60
C PHE A 141 -16.96 -6.08 -12.57
N GLU A 142 -16.89 -4.78 -12.81
CA GLU A 142 -17.67 -4.07 -13.84
C GLU A 142 -17.08 -4.24 -15.26
N GLY A 143 -15.91 -4.87 -15.40
CA GLY A 143 -15.25 -5.07 -16.70
C GLY A 143 -14.63 -3.80 -17.29
N ILE A 144 -14.45 -2.75 -16.49
CA ILE A 144 -13.84 -1.48 -16.91
C ILE A 144 -12.41 -1.28 -16.39
N TRP A 145 -11.86 -2.28 -15.70
CA TRP A 145 -10.50 -2.25 -15.18
C TRP A 145 -9.48 -2.02 -16.29
N LYS A 146 -8.65 -1.00 -16.08
CA LYS A 146 -7.53 -0.67 -16.94
C LYS A 146 -6.27 -0.66 -16.07
N PRO A 147 -5.42 -1.69 -16.17
CA PRO A 147 -4.20 -1.74 -15.37
C PRO A 147 -3.33 -0.55 -15.75
N LYS A 148 -2.91 0.22 -14.75
CA LYS A 148 -1.88 1.24 -14.93
C LYS A 148 -0.54 0.57 -14.69
N LYS A 149 0.36 0.65 -15.66
CA LYS A 149 1.74 0.22 -15.49
C LYS A 149 2.43 1.22 -14.56
N TRP A 150 3.13 0.73 -13.55
CA TRP A 150 4.06 1.56 -12.79
C TRP A 150 5.07 2.21 -13.74
N THR A 151 5.34 3.48 -13.50
CA THR A 151 6.40 4.23 -14.16
C THR A 151 7.29 4.83 -13.08
N PRO A 152 8.62 4.69 -13.18
CA PRO A 152 9.53 5.32 -12.23
C PRO A 152 9.30 6.83 -12.18
N SER A 153 9.58 7.45 -11.03
CA SER A 153 9.60 8.91 -10.92
C SER A 153 10.74 9.47 -11.77
N LYS A 154 10.70 10.77 -12.07
CA LYS A 154 11.72 11.40 -12.91
C LYS A 154 13.09 11.32 -12.25
N GLU A 155 13.10 11.35 -10.92
CA GLU A 155 14.26 11.34 -10.05
C GLU A 155 14.96 9.98 -9.97
N ILE A 156 14.34 8.89 -10.40
CA ILE A 156 14.96 7.55 -10.40
C ILE A 156 14.90 6.84 -11.75
N SER A 157 14.35 7.48 -12.78
CA SER A 157 14.23 6.86 -14.11
C SER A 157 15.60 6.41 -14.62
N HIS A 158 16.64 7.23 -14.43
CA HIS A 158 18.02 6.90 -14.81
C HIS A 158 18.63 5.77 -13.97
N CYS A 159 18.21 5.57 -12.71
CA CYS A 159 18.68 4.44 -11.92
C CYS A 159 18.20 3.11 -12.53
N ILE A 160 16.93 3.06 -12.94
CA ILE A 160 16.27 1.85 -13.44
C ILE A 160 16.80 1.45 -14.83
N GLU A 161 17.35 2.39 -15.61
CA GLU A 161 17.98 2.11 -16.92
C GLU A 161 19.13 1.08 -16.83
N CYS A 162 19.86 1.04 -15.71
CA CYS A 162 20.96 0.09 -15.50
C CYS A 162 20.65 -0.97 -14.43
N HIS A 163 19.99 -0.56 -13.34
CA HIS A 163 19.78 -1.41 -12.17
C HIS A 163 18.49 -2.24 -12.25
N GLY A 164 17.49 -1.77 -13.00
CA GLY A 164 16.20 -2.43 -13.11
C GLY A 164 16.18 -3.51 -14.18
N PRO A 165 15.56 -4.67 -13.92
CA PRO A 165 15.42 -5.71 -14.92
C PRO A 165 14.29 -5.42 -15.91
N ASP A 166 14.41 -5.91 -17.16
CA ASP A 166 13.31 -5.92 -18.13
C ASP A 166 12.13 -6.79 -17.61
N ASP A 167 12.45 -7.94 -17.03
CA ASP A 167 11.54 -8.78 -16.25
C ASP A 167 12.31 -9.59 -15.19
N ILE A 168 11.61 -10.07 -14.15
CA ILE A 168 12.23 -10.77 -13.01
C ILE A 168 12.47 -12.27 -13.23
N TRP A 169 12.09 -12.80 -14.40
CA TRP A 169 12.08 -14.25 -14.69
C TRP A 169 13.20 -14.67 -15.63
N HIS A 170 13.71 -13.75 -16.43
CA HIS A 170 14.78 -14.00 -17.39
C HIS A 170 16.04 -13.23 -17.03
N SER A 171 17.20 -13.84 -17.30
CA SER A 171 18.47 -13.14 -17.24
C SER A 171 18.62 -12.24 -18.47
N ALA A 172 18.99 -10.99 -18.25
CA ALA A 172 19.33 -10.03 -19.30
C ALA A 172 20.73 -9.44 -19.05
N ASP A 173 21.33 -8.88 -20.09
CA ASP A 173 22.55 -8.07 -19.95
C ASP A 173 22.25 -6.80 -19.13
N GLY A 174 23.25 -6.25 -18.44
CA GLY A 174 23.10 -5.10 -17.53
C GLY A 174 23.40 -5.45 -16.07
N MET A 175 23.21 -4.48 -15.15
CA MET A 175 23.48 -4.74 -13.72
C MET A 175 22.36 -5.56 -13.09
N ASN A 176 21.10 -5.25 -13.40
CA ASN A 176 19.90 -6.02 -13.00
C ASN A 176 19.91 -6.42 -11.52
N ASN A 177 20.39 -5.54 -10.65
CA ASN A 177 20.65 -5.79 -9.23
C ASN A 177 19.66 -5.06 -8.31
N GLN A 178 18.60 -4.48 -8.87
CA GLN A 178 17.48 -3.89 -8.14
C GLN A 178 16.22 -4.72 -8.38
N GLN A 179 15.41 -4.88 -7.32
CA GLN A 179 14.08 -5.47 -7.42
C GLN A 179 13.04 -4.58 -6.76
N GLY A 180 11.97 -4.27 -7.50
CA GLY A 180 10.77 -3.63 -6.99
C GLY A 180 10.54 -2.21 -7.53
N HIS A 181 9.41 -1.62 -7.15
CA HIS A 181 8.91 -0.35 -7.70
C HIS A 181 8.91 0.80 -6.68
N MET A 182 9.66 0.65 -5.58
CA MET A 182 9.74 1.68 -4.54
C MET A 182 10.68 2.81 -4.94
N GLU A 183 10.40 4.00 -4.41
CA GLU A 183 11.25 5.18 -4.57
C GLU A 183 12.66 4.95 -3.97
N CYS A 184 13.71 5.27 -4.73
CA CYS A 184 15.09 4.92 -4.38
C CYS A 184 15.70 5.93 -3.40
N LEU A 185 15.44 7.22 -3.62
CA LEU A 185 16.15 8.33 -2.96
C LEU A 185 15.80 8.52 -1.48
N LEU A 186 14.88 7.71 -0.94
CA LEU A 186 14.67 7.61 0.50
C LEU A 186 15.82 6.90 1.22
N CYS A 187 16.47 5.96 0.55
CA CYS A 187 17.44 5.04 1.13
C CYS A 187 18.81 5.10 0.43
N HIS A 188 18.82 5.49 -0.84
CA HIS A 188 20.01 5.54 -1.67
C HIS A 188 20.35 6.98 -2.02
N GLN A 189 21.65 7.26 -2.16
CA GLN A 189 22.12 8.49 -2.76
C GLN A 189 22.31 8.27 -4.26
N ASP A 190 21.98 9.28 -5.05
CA ASP A 190 22.32 9.30 -6.46
C ASP A 190 23.86 9.33 -6.61
N HIS A 191 24.37 8.53 -7.53
CA HIS A 191 25.80 8.40 -7.83
C HIS A 191 26.11 8.71 -9.31
N THR A 192 25.16 9.36 -10.00
CA THR A 192 25.33 9.86 -11.36
C THR A 192 25.65 11.36 -11.41
N GLU A 193 25.61 12.02 -10.25
CA GLU A 193 26.09 13.39 -10.04
C GLU A 193 27.61 13.48 -9.85
#